data_AF-A0A9W7DK55-F1
#
_entry.id   AF-A0A9W7DK55-F1
#
_cell.length_a   1.000
_cell.length_b   1.000
_cell.length_c   1.000
_cell.angle_alpha   90.00
_cell.angle_beta   90.00
_cell.angle_gamma   90.00
#
_symmetry.space_group_name_H-M   'P 1'
#
loop_
_entity.id
_entity.type
_entity.pdbx_description
1 polymer ?
#
loop_
_entity_poly.entity_id
_entity_poly.type
_entity_poly.pdbx_seq_one_letter_code
_entity_poly.pdbx_strand_id
1 'polypeptide(L)'
;MISTLFLTLLVLCLSLSTSFHVPSVSLVRANTRTTTALNVFGNKKKKISPEEQARLDSYWQGDWVCKDCGYIYNRDECAGFYFEEQGAGFRCPQCSGPRRRYAKKVGDVVGTTLDGGDAPILIFSFGGLAATIAFGVWAVNNL
;
A
#
# COMPACT_ATOMS: atom_id res chain seq x y z
N MET A 1 22.88 10.06 -41.82
CA MET A 1 23.17 9.11 -40.72
C MET A 1 22.37 9.40 -39.45
N ILE A 2 22.19 10.66 -39.03
CA ILE A 2 21.36 11.03 -37.86
C ILE A 2 19.85 10.79 -38.09
N SER A 3 19.36 11.08 -39.30
CA SER A 3 17.94 10.90 -39.66
C SER A 3 17.51 9.42 -39.69
N THR A 4 18.39 8.50 -40.09
CA THR A 4 18.11 7.06 -40.13
C THR A 4 18.07 6.44 -38.73
N LEU A 5 18.92 6.91 -37.80
CA LEU A 5 18.92 6.47 -36.41
C LEU A 5 17.66 6.92 -35.66
N PHE A 6 17.18 8.13 -35.92
CA PHE A 6 15.94 8.65 -35.35
C PHE A 6 14.72 7.85 -35.82
N LEU A 7 14.69 7.47 -37.11
CA LEU A 7 13.61 6.65 -37.66
C LEU A 7 13.58 5.25 -37.03
N THR A 8 14.75 4.63 -36.82
CA THR A 8 14.84 3.28 -36.22
C THR A 8 14.46 3.28 -34.73
N LEU A 9 14.80 4.34 -33.99
CA LEU A 9 14.43 4.47 -32.57
C LEU A 9 12.92 4.67 -32.41
N LEU A 10 12.31 5.44 -33.31
CA LEU A 10 10.88 5.73 -33.28
C LEU A 10 10.05 4.47 -33.59
N VAL A 11 10.48 3.64 -34.55
CA VAL A 11 9.84 2.35 -34.85
C VAL A 11 9.94 1.36 -33.68
N LEU A 12 11.08 1.32 -32.97
CA LEU A 12 11.26 0.44 -31.81
C LEU A 12 10.34 0.84 -30.63
N CYS A 13 10.12 2.14 -30.43
CA CYS A 13 9.22 2.65 -29.40
C CYS A 13 7.75 2.34 -29.67
N LEU A 14 7.31 2.33 -30.94
CA LEU A 14 5.92 1.99 -31.29
C LEU A 14 5.61 0.49 -31.12
N SER A 15 6.60 -0.41 -31.24
CA SER A 15 6.39 -1.85 -31.05
C SER A 15 6.23 -2.29 -29.59
N LEU A 16 6.53 -1.42 -28.61
CA LEU A 16 6.40 -1.75 -27.18
C LEU A 16 5.02 -1.41 -26.59
N SER A 17 4.17 -0.70 -27.34
CA SER A 17 2.92 -0.14 -26.81
C SER A 17 1.70 -1.08 -26.91
N THR A 18 1.83 -2.27 -27.50
CA THR A 18 0.65 -3.12 -27.83
C THR A 18 0.24 -4.12 -26.75
N SER A 19 0.81 -4.11 -25.54
CA SER A 19 0.59 -5.19 -24.54
C SER A 19 -0.07 -4.78 -23.23
N PHE A 20 -0.65 -3.59 -23.09
CA PHE A 20 -1.39 -3.23 -21.86
C PHE A 20 -2.85 -2.89 -22.15
N HIS A 21 -3.70 -3.91 -22.04
CA HIS A 21 -5.14 -3.76 -21.96
C HIS A 21 -5.51 -3.48 -20.50
N VAL A 22 -6.02 -2.27 -20.22
CA VAL A 22 -6.47 -1.84 -18.89
C VAL A 22 -8.00 -1.77 -18.91
N PRO A 23 -8.73 -2.39 -17.96
CA PRO A 23 -10.17 -2.25 -17.88
C PRO A 23 -10.56 -0.84 -17.38
N SER A 24 -11.57 -0.28 -18.01
CA SER A 24 -12.11 1.06 -17.76
C SER A 24 -12.90 1.13 -16.46
N VAL A 25 -12.36 1.84 -15.46
CA VAL A 25 -13.09 2.22 -14.23
C VAL A 25 -13.61 3.65 -14.39
N SER A 26 -14.92 3.83 -14.23
CA SER A 26 -15.59 5.13 -14.29
C SER A 26 -15.20 6.01 -13.10
N LEU A 27 -14.70 7.22 -13.40
CA LEU A 27 -14.37 8.26 -12.42
C LEU A 27 -15.64 9.01 -11.96
N VAL A 28 -16.05 8.79 -10.72
CA VAL A 28 -16.94 9.72 -10.00
C VAL A 28 -16.08 10.86 -9.48
N ARG A 29 -16.38 12.09 -9.92
CA ARG A 29 -15.70 13.33 -9.50
C ARG A 29 -16.12 13.69 -8.07
N ALA A 30 -15.29 13.37 -7.09
CA ALA A 30 -15.41 13.91 -5.73
C ALA A 30 -14.45 15.10 -5.56
N ASN A 31 -15.05 16.28 -5.30
CA ASN A 31 -14.36 17.51 -4.97
C ASN A 31 -13.89 17.45 -3.52
N THR A 32 -12.59 17.30 -3.27
CA THR A 32 -12.04 17.26 -1.90
C THR A 32 -11.02 18.38 -1.72
N ARG A 33 -11.43 19.38 -0.93
CA ARG A 33 -10.58 20.47 -0.48
C ARG A 33 -9.40 19.92 0.33
N THR A 34 -8.20 20.23 -0.13
CA THR A 34 -6.94 20.08 0.58
C THR A 34 -6.92 20.96 1.83
N THR A 35 -6.75 20.36 3.01
CA THR A 35 -6.17 21.06 4.16
C THR A 35 -5.09 20.16 4.77
N THR A 36 -3.88 20.32 4.26
CA THR A 36 -2.65 19.89 4.89
C THR A 36 -2.45 20.67 6.18
N ALA A 37 -2.54 20.00 7.34
CA ALA A 37 -2.01 20.53 8.59
C ALA A 37 -1.41 19.39 9.41
N LEU A 38 -0.07 19.36 9.42
CA LEU A 38 0.75 18.59 10.35
C LEU A 38 0.47 19.07 11.78
N ASN A 39 -0.37 18.37 12.52
CA ASN A 39 -0.62 18.65 13.93
C ASN A 39 0.26 17.75 14.82
N VAL A 40 1.54 18.12 14.94
CA VAL A 40 2.53 17.54 15.87
C VAL A 40 2.51 18.21 17.26
N PHE A 41 1.68 19.25 17.44
CA PHE A 41 1.50 19.88 18.75
C PHE A 41 0.13 19.54 19.34
N GLY A 42 0.17 19.08 20.60
CA GLY A 42 -0.93 18.44 21.33
C GLY A 42 -2.29 19.10 21.15
N ASN A 43 -3.24 18.32 20.63
CA ASN A 43 -4.64 18.71 20.62
C ASN A 43 -5.37 18.11 21.82
N LYS A 44 -6.16 18.95 22.50
CA LYS A 44 -7.03 18.58 23.62
C LYS A 44 -7.86 17.35 23.25
N LYS A 45 -7.93 16.37 24.16
CA LYS A 45 -8.80 15.19 24.04
C LYS A 45 -10.24 15.66 23.77
N LYS A 46 -10.69 15.57 22.53
CA LYS A 46 -12.10 15.71 22.17
C LYS A 46 -12.82 14.59 22.92
N LYS A 47 -13.88 14.91 23.68
CA LYS A 47 -14.72 13.89 24.32
C LYS A 47 -15.38 13.08 23.19
N ILE A 48 -14.78 11.95 22.87
CA ILE A 48 -15.34 10.95 21.97
C ILE A 48 -16.54 10.33 22.69
N SER A 49 -17.69 10.25 22.02
CA SER A 49 -18.89 9.63 22.62
C SER A 49 -18.60 8.15 22.89
N PRO A 50 -19.20 7.53 23.92
CA PRO A 50 -18.99 6.11 24.22
C PRO A 50 -19.25 5.19 23.02
N GLU A 51 -20.15 5.61 22.15
CA GLU A 51 -20.57 4.91 20.92
C GLU A 51 -19.50 4.97 19.82
N GLU A 52 -18.85 6.14 19.68
CA GLU A 52 -17.75 6.34 18.73
C GLU A 52 -16.48 5.63 19.22
N GLN A 53 -16.23 5.64 20.54
CA GLN A 53 -15.15 4.88 21.16
C GLN A 53 -15.38 3.37 20.99
N ALA A 54 -16.61 2.89 21.17
CA ALA A 54 -16.96 1.50 20.93
C ALA A 54 -16.80 1.11 19.45
N ARG A 55 -17.13 1.99 18.49
CA ARG A 55 -16.88 1.76 17.05
C ARG A 55 -15.39 1.74 16.70
N LEU A 56 -14.58 2.59 17.34
CA LEU A 56 -13.13 2.58 17.18
C LEU A 56 -12.48 1.34 17.82
N ASP A 57 -12.96 0.90 18.99
CA ASP A 57 -12.53 -0.34 19.62
C ASP A 57 -13.02 -1.58 18.84
N SER A 58 -14.16 -1.47 18.14
CA SER A 58 -14.63 -2.47 17.17
C SER A 58 -13.70 -2.56 15.95
N TYR A 59 -13.03 -1.46 15.59
CA TYR A 59 -12.00 -1.43 14.54
C TYR A 59 -10.77 -2.28 14.91
N TRP A 60 -10.61 -2.60 16.20
CA TRP A 60 -9.54 -3.45 16.74
C TRP A 60 -10.02 -4.83 17.19
N GLN A 61 -11.19 -5.31 16.81
CA GLN A 61 -11.57 -6.73 16.98
C GLN A 61 -11.46 -7.51 15.67
N GLY A 62 -10.40 -7.26 14.91
CA GLY A 62 -10.08 -8.04 13.72
C GLY A 62 -9.57 -9.44 14.06
N ASP A 63 -9.94 -10.42 13.24
CA ASP A 63 -9.45 -11.79 13.36
C ASP A 63 -7.92 -11.85 13.27
N TRP A 64 -7.31 -12.74 14.04
CA TRP A 64 -5.87 -12.99 13.97
C TRP A 64 -5.55 -13.93 12.81
N VAL A 65 -4.70 -13.50 11.89
CA VAL A 65 -4.35 -14.27 10.69
C VAL A 65 -2.89 -14.67 10.73
N CYS A 66 -2.62 -15.95 10.47
CA CYS A 66 -1.26 -16.45 10.36
C CYS A 66 -0.58 -15.92 9.09
N LYS A 67 0.57 -15.26 9.21
CA LYS A 67 1.35 -14.76 8.05
C LYS A 67 1.84 -15.87 7.12
N ASP A 68 2.10 -17.07 7.65
CA ASP A 68 2.74 -18.13 6.87
C ASP A 68 1.76 -18.87 5.96
N CYS A 69 0.53 -19.11 6.43
CA CYS A 69 -0.43 -19.96 5.74
C CYS A 69 -1.81 -19.32 5.56
N GLY A 70 -2.04 -18.12 6.09
CA GLY A 70 -3.32 -17.44 5.99
C GLY A 70 -4.43 -18.01 6.88
N TYR A 71 -4.14 -18.98 7.76
CA TYR A 71 -5.14 -19.51 8.70
C TYR A 71 -5.67 -18.40 9.61
N ILE A 72 -6.99 -18.28 9.65
CA ILE A 72 -7.72 -17.35 10.50
C ILE A 72 -7.98 -18.03 11.83
N TYR A 73 -7.57 -17.40 12.92
CA TYR A 73 -7.69 -17.93 14.27
C TYR A 73 -9.16 -18.12 14.66
N ASN A 74 -9.54 -19.36 14.90
CA ASN A 74 -10.84 -19.71 15.45
C ASN A 74 -10.70 -20.07 16.94
N ARG A 75 -11.52 -19.44 17.79
CA ARG A 75 -11.53 -19.68 19.23
C ARG A 75 -11.97 -21.10 19.58
N ASP A 76 -12.94 -21.63 18.85
CA ASP A 76 -13.51 -22.96 19.12
C ASP A 76 -12.48 -24.07 18.86
N GLU A 77 -11.61 -23.88 17.86
CA GLU A 77 -10.54 -24.82 17.52
C GLU A 77 -9.31 -24.68 18.44
N CYS A 78 -9.15 -23.51 19.09
CA CYS A 78 -7.96 -23.15 19.85
C CYS A 78 -8.25 -22.99 21.36
N ALA A 79 -8.90 -24.01 21.94
CA ALA A 79 -9.16 -24.13 23.38
C ALA A 79 -10.05 -23.03 24.00
N GLY A 80 -10.83 -22.30 23.19
CA GLY A 80 -11.81 -21.30 23.64
C GLY A 80 -11.21 -19.98 24.15
N PHE A 81 -9.89 -19.88 24.23
CA PHE A 81 -9.19 -18.67 24.69
C PHE A 81 -9.21 -17.57 23.64
N TYR A 82 -9.01 -16.33 24.08
CA TYR A 82 -8.65 -15.26 23.16
C TYR A 82 -7.18 -15.40 22.76
N PHE A 83 -6.84 -15.01 21.53
CA PHE A 83 -5.48 -15.13 21.01
C PHE A 83 -4.42 -14.44 21.88
N GLU A 84 -4.79 -13.33 22.52
CA GLU A 84 -3.92 -12.55 23.40
C GLU A 84 -3.54 -13.31 24.68
N GLU A 85 -4.49 -14.07 25.23
CA GLU A 85 -4.34 -14.89 26.45
C GLU A 85 -3.54 -16.17 26.20
N GLN A 86 -3.43 -16.58 24.93
CA GLN A 86 -2.75 -17.81 24.56
C GLN A 86 -1.25 -17.78 24.90
N GLY A 87 -0.75 -18.72 25.70
CA GLY A 87 0.66 -18.74 26.13
C GLY A 87 1.70 -18.98 25.03
N ALA A 88 2.99 -18.94 25.41
CA ALA A 88 4.14 -19.10 24.51
C ALA A 88 4.29 -20.47 23.81
N GLY A 89 3.36 -21.40 24.03
CA GLY A 89 3.33 -22.73 23.41
C GLY A 89 2.45 -22.86 22.16
N PHE A 90 1.64 -21.85 21.82
CA PHE A 90 0.71 -21.97 20.70
C PHE A 90 1.39 -22.14 19.35
N ARG A 91 0.79 -23.03 18.55
CA ARG A 91 1.21 -23.41 17.21
C ARG A 91 -0.01 -23.30 16.30
N CYS A 92 0.18 -22.73 15.11
CA CYS A 92 -0.86 -22.72 14.09
C CYS A 92 -1.25 -24.18 13.73
N PRO A 93 -2.55 -24.53 13.70
CA PRO A 93 -2.99 -25.88 13.37
C PRO A 93 -2.69 -26.28 11.92
N GLN A 94 -2.61 -25.33 10.99
CA GLN A 94 -2.35 -25.61 9.57
C GLN A 94 -0.86 -25.71 9.22
N CYS A 95 -0.02 -24.83 9.77
CA CYS A 95 1.39 -24.74 9.37
C CYS A 95 2.40 -24.96 10.50
N SER A 96 1.95 -25.25 11.72
CA SER A 96 2.78 -25.34 12.93
C SER A 96 3.61 -24.08 13.25
N GLY A 97 3.28 -22.94 12.62
CA GLY A 97 3.93 -21.66 12.85
C GLY A 97 3.79 -21.18 14.31
N PRO A 98 4.81 -20.50 14.87
CA PRO A 98 4.74 -19.98 16.24
C PRO A 98 3.79 -18.78 16.35
N ARG A 99 3.21 -18.56 17.55
CA ARG A 99 2.28 -17.45 17.86
C ARG A 99 2.71 -16.08 17.32
N ARG A 100 4.01 -15.77 17.37
CA ARG A 100 4.59 -14.48 16.90
C ARG A 100 4.39 -14.16 15.42
N ARG A 101 3.94 -15.11 14.59
CA ARG A 101 3.71 -14.91 13.15
C ARG A 101 2.26 -14.55 12.81
N TYR A 102 1.39 -14.42 13.80
CA TYR A 102 0.04 -13.92 13.57
C TYR A 102 0.03 -12.40 13.54
N ALA A 103 -0.71 -11.86 12.59
CA ALA A 103 -1.00 -10.44 12.46
C ALA A 103 -2.50 -10.21 12.69
N LYS A 104 -2.83 -9.08 13.31
CA LYS A 104 -4.21 -8.67 13.50
C LYS A 104 -4.76 -8.14 12.18
N LYS A 105 -5.86 -8.72 11.68
CA LYS A 105 -6.48 -8.26 10.43
C LYS A 105 -7.08 -6.87 10.63
N VAL A 106 -6.63 -5.89 9.87
CA VAL A 106 -7.17 -4.52 9.91
C VAL A 106 -8.18 -4.37 8.77
N GLY A 107 -9.38 -4.95 8.92
CA GLY A 107 -10.44 -4.94 7.91
C GLY A 107 -10.08 -5.66 6.60
N ASP A 108 -11.05 -5.82 5.70
CA ASP A 108 -10.87 -6.47 4.37
C ASP A 108 -10.19 -5.55 3.33
N VAL A 109 -9.80 -4.34 3.73
CA VAL A 109 -9.05 -3.43 2.87
C VAL A 109 -7.58 -3.78 3.01
N VAL A 110 -7.08 -4.61 2.09
CA VAL A 110 -5.64 -4.75 1.85
C VAL A 110 -5.08 -3.33 1.73
N GLY A 111 -4.16 -2.96 2.61
CA GLY A 111 -3.74 -1.59 2.87
C GLY A 111 -3.00 -0.91 1.73
N THR A 112 -3.63 -0.73 0.57
CA THR A 112 -3.10 0.09 -0.53
C THR A 112 -2.96 1.57 -0.16
N THR A 113 -3.45 1.96 1.02
CA THR A 113 -3.37 3.32 1.57
C THR A 113 -2.59 3.39 2.89
N LEU A 114 -2.15 2.26 3.46
CA LEU A 114 -1.39 2.19 4.71
C LEU A 114 0.01 1.54 4.55
N ASP A 115 0.35 0.98 3.39
CA ASP A 115 1.73 0.62 2.98
C ASP A 115 2.55 1.83 2.51
N GLY A 116 2.46 2.94 3.25
CA GLY A 116 3.42 4.04 3.25
C GLY A 116 4.19 4.27 1.94
N GLY A 117 3.53 4.85 0.94
CA GLY A 117 4.20 5.68 -0.05
C GLY A 117 5.26 4.99 -0.90
N ASP A 118 4.82 4.23 -1.90
CA ASP A 118 5.64 4.05 -3.11
C ASP A 118 5.76 5.37 -3.92
N ALA A 119 5.03 6.42 -3.55
CA ALA A 119 5.13 7.74 -4.17
C ALA A 119 6.57 8.32 -4.20
N PRO A 120 7.36 8.33 -3.11
CA PRO A 120 8.76 8.74 -3.16
C PRO A 120 9.58 7.93 -4.16
N ILE A 121 9.45 6.59 -4.21
CA ILE A 121 10.25 5.81 -5.16
C ILE A 121 9.85 6.12 -6.61
N LEU A 122 8.56 6.27 -6.89
CA LEU A 122 8.09 6.65 -8.22
C LEU A 122 8.54 8.05 -8.61
N ILE A 123 8.48 9.02 -7.70
CA ILE A 123 8.92 10.40 -7.95
C ILE A 123 10.42 10.45 -8.26
N PHE A 124 11.25 9.75 -7.49
CA PHE A 124 12.69 9.75 -7.73
C PHE A 124 13.06 9.00 -9.03
N SER A 125 12.40 7.87 -9.33
CA SER A 125 12.65 7.12 -10.56
C SER A 125 12.25 7.92 -11.81
N PHE A 126 11.02 8.44 -11.87
CA PHE A 126 10.57 9.21 -13.02
C PHE A 126 11.26 10.57 -13.13
N GLY A 127 11.49 11.24 -11.99
CA GLY A 127 12.20 12.51 -11.94
C GLY A 127 13.64 12.39 -12.42
N GLY A 128 14.36 11.35 -11.98
CA GLY A 128 15.73 11.08 -12.42
C GLY A 128 15.81 10.83 -13.93
N LEU A 129 14.92 9.98 -14.47
CA LEU A 129 14.86 9.71 -15.90
C LEU A 129 14.58 10.98 -16.72
N ALA A 130 13.59 11.78 -16.30
CA ALA A 130 13.25 13.04 -16.98
C ALA A 130 14.44 14.02 -16.97
N ALA A 131 15.15 14.13 -15.85
CA ALA A 131 16.32 14.98 -15.72
C ALA A 131 17.46 14.54 -16.65
N THR A 132 17.73 13.24 -16.77
CA THR A 132 18.75 12.72 -17.69
C THR A 132 18.41 13.03 -19.15
N ILE A 133 17.15 12.84 -19.55
CA ILE A 133 16.70 13.17 -20.91
C ILE A 133 16.81 14.66 -21.18
N ALA A 134 16.36 15.50 -20.24
CA ALA A 134 16.44 16.95 -20.37
C ALA A 134 17.89 17.44 -20.51
N PHE A 135 18.80 16.91 -19.71
CA PHE A 135 20.22 17.22 -19.80
C PHE A 135 20.81 16.82 -21.17
N GLY A 136 20.45 15.63 -21.67
CA GLY A 136 20.88 15.17 -23.00
C GLY A 136 20.42 16.10 -24.13
N VAL A 137 19.15 16.52 -24.12
CA VAL A 137 18.61 17.45 -25.13
C VAL A 137 19.27 18.83 -25.01
N TRP A 138 19.48 19.33 -23.79
CA TRP A 138 20.16 20.60 -23.58
C TRP A 138 21.60 20.58 -24.10
N ALA A 139 22.35 19.52 -23.78
CA ALA A 139 23.74 19.37 -24.20
C ALA A 139 23.89 19.36 -25.73
N VAL A 140 23.00 18.68 -26.45
CA VAL A 140 23.02 18.64 -27.93
C VAL A 140 22.82 20.03 -28.56
N ASN A 141 22.13 20.95 -27.89
CA ASN A 141 21.80 22.25 -28.45
C ASN A 141 22.76 23.38 -28.04
N ASN A 142 23.56 23.18 -26.98
CA ASN A 142 24.34 24.25 -26.35
C ASN A 142 25.84 23.96 -26.21
N LEU A 143 26.27 22.72 -26.50
CA LEU A 143 27.67 22.37 -26.74
C LEU A 143 27.92 22.22 -28.24
#